data_AF-W7D520-F1
#
_entry.id   AF-W7D520-F1
#
_cell.length_a   1.000
_cell.length_b   1.000
_cell.length_c   1.000
_cell.angle_alpha   90.00
_cell.angle_beta   90.00
_cell.angle_gamma   90.00
#
_symmetry.space_group_name_H-M   'P 1'
#
loop_
_entity.id
_entity.type
_entity.pdbx_description
1 polymer ?
#
loop_
_entity_poly.entity_id
_entity_poly.type
_entity_poly.pdbx_seq_one_letter_code
_entity_poly.pdbx_strand_id
1 'polypeptide(L)'
;MLKINTTTFNPQILYIADCYTNEPSIGTKHHHDFLEMSVIYSGSVNYNIDNQIYHLKAGDVLLFNPGIDHFEFSEDGTENTQIHIGFRHFSLEGYPRDTFPFKTSVIRLHENKTKFMETCTQLLAEKYHEKPGYDLMLKALLMHLIIYILRDADPEQLENNGFKLSTEAQEKTKHSSTKSSITWKNITPKTSRYPAYRKQCTSAQLIFPKFSKKKQASHQSTTLSKSAYHARMTY
;
A
#
# COMPACT_ATOMS: atom_id res chain seq x y z
N MET A 1 -21.94 -7.64 6.64
CA MET A 1 -21.05 -6.91 5.73
C MET A 1 -20.27 -5.88 6.53
N LEU A 2 -18.95 -5.83 6.38
CA LEU A 2 -18.10 -4.83 7.06
C LEU A 2 -18.46 -3.43 6.55
N LYS A 3 -18.74 -2.49 7.47
CA LYS A 3 -19.20 -1.14 7.12
C LYS A 3 -18.10 -0.11 7.36
N ILE A 4 -17.95 0.81 6.40
CA ILE A 4 -17.05 1.95 6.46
C ILE A 4 -17.88 3.23 6.46
N ASN A 5 -17.58 4.15 7.37
CA ASN A 5 -18.17 5.49 7.33
C ASN A 5 -17.44 6.34 6.28
N THR A 6 -18.08 6.56 5.13
CA THR A 6 -17.51 7.30 3.99
C THR A 6 -17.22 8.77 4.28
N THR A 7 -17.83 9.36 5.31
CA THR A 7 -17.60 10.78 5.67
C THR A 7 -16.34 10.97 6.52
N THR A 8 -15.91 9.92 7.24
CA THR A 8 -14.77 10.00 8.17
C THR A 8 -13.61 9.10 7.79
N PHE A 9 -13.78 8.20 6.83
CA PHE A 9 -12.73 7.27 6.42
C PHE A 9 -11.64 7.98 5.63
N ASN A 10 -10.51 8.23 6.30
CA ASN A 10 -9.37 8.96 5.77
C ASN A 10 -8.07 8.37 6.33
N PRO A 11 -7.61 7.21 5.81
CA PRO A 11 -6.39 6.60 6.28
C PRO A 11 -5.19 7.51 6.03
N GLN A 12 -4.24 7.49 6.96
CA GLN A 12 -2.96 8.18 6.85
C GLN A 12 -1.87 7.16 6.53
N ILE A 13 -1.23 7.32 5.39
CA ILE A 13 -0.02 6.56 5.03
C ILE A 13 1.15 7.07 5.87
N LEU A 14 1.94 6.13 6.41
CA LEU A 14 3.17 6.39 7.16
C LEU A 14 4.40 6.12 6.31
N TYR A 15 4.37 5.01 5.57
CA TYR A 15 5.36 4.71 4.54
C TYR A 15 4.77 3.77 3.49
N ILE A 16 5.44 3.76 2.34
CA ILE A 16 5.34 2.72 1.32
C ILE A 16 6.78 2.35 0.97
N ALA A 17 7.14 1.09 1.15
CA ALA A 17 8.45 0.56 0.81
C ALA A 17 8.30 -0.60 -0.18
N ASP A 18 9.02 -0.56 -1.28
CA ASP A 18 9.21 -1.65 -2.21
C ASP A 18 10.60 -2.24 -2.02
N CYS A 19 10.67 -3.55 -1.76
CA CYS A 19 11.92 -4.24 -1.46
C CYS A 19 12.08 -5.44 -2.37
N TYR A 20 13.26 -5.54 -2.96
CA TYR A 20 13.70 -6.67 -3.79
C TYR A 20 14.74 -7.46 -3.01
N THR A 21 14.60 -8.78 -3.00
CA THR A 21 15.55 -9.71 -2.39
C THR A 21 15.80 -10.85 -3.35
N ASN A 22 17.07 -11.22 -3.55
CA ASN A 22 17.51 -12.33 -4.40
C ASN A 22 18.66 -13.14 -3.79
N GLU A 23 18.97 -12.87 -2.52
CA GLU A 23 20.02 -13.50 -1.74
C GLU A 23 19.42 -13.95 -0.41
N PRO A 24 20.02 -14.96 0.25
CA PRO A 24 19.61 -15.36 1.59
C PRO A 24 19.61 -14.16 2.55
N SER A 25 18.50 -13.98 3.27
CA SER A 25 18.35 -12.87 4.21
C SER A 25 17.42 -13.26 5.36
N ILE A 26 17.66 -12.67 6.53
CA ILE A 26 16.79 -12.82 7.69
C ILE A 26 16.49 -11.42 8.21
N GLY A 27 15.21 -11.04 8.18
CA GLY A 27 14.72 -9.82 8.76
C GLY A 27 14.82 -9.83 10.28
N THR A 28 14.85 -8.64 10.88
CA THR A 28 14.79 -8.52 12.34
C THR A 28 13.36 -8.69 12.82
N LYS A 29 13.14 -9.48 13.88
CA LYS A 29 11.82 -9.59 14.54
C LYS A 29 11.37 -8.22 15.04
N HIS A 30 10.19 -7.78 14.62
CA HIS A 30 9.61 -6.50 15.01
C HIS A 30 8.08 -6.52 14.97
N HIS A 31 7.48 -5.46 15.51
CA HIS A 31 6.08 -5.13 15.30
C HIS A 31 5.92 -3.61 15.26
N HIS A 32 4.72 -3.16 14.91
CA HIS A 32 4.38 -1.75 14.83
C HIS A 32 3.21 -1.40 15.76
N ASP A 33 3.07 -0.13 16.11
CA ASP A 33 1.91 0.44 16.81
C ASP A 33 0.83 0.94 15.81
N PHE A 34 0.98 0.61 14.53
CA PHE A 34 0.08 0.92 13.43
C PHE A 34 -0.13 -0.31 12.53
N LEU A 35 -1.02 -0.21 11.54
CA LEU A 35 -1.29 -1.30 10.60
C LEU A 35 -0.16 -1.37 9.56
N GLU A 36 0.33 -2.58 9.28
CA GLU A 36 1.15 -2.85 8.10
C GLU A 36 0.41 -3.80 7.16
N MET A 37 0.30 -3.41 5.88
CA MET A 37 -0.09 -4.29 4.79
C MET A 37 1.16 -4.62 3.98
N SER A 38 1.52 -5.91 3.94
CA SER A 38 2.65 -6.40 3.17
C SER A 38 2.15 -7.29 2.02
N VAL A 39 2.61 -7.03 0.79
CA VAL A 39 2.16 -7.74 -0.41
C VAL A 39 3.36 -8.41 -1.04
N ILE A 40 3.26 -9.72 -1.28
CA ILE A 40 4.27 -10.43 -2.08
C ILE A 40 3.95 -10.13 -3.55
N TYR A 41 4.63 -9.15 -4.13
CA TYR A 41 4.36 -8.68 -5.48
C TYR A 41 4.81 -9.69 -6.54
N SER A 42 6.00 -10.26 -6.36
CA SER A 42 6.55 -11.32 -7.20
C SER A 42 7.38 -12.30 -6.39
N GLY A 43 7.60 -13.51 -6.94
CA GLY A 43 8.46 -14.52 -6.33
C GLY A 43 7.86 -15.16 -5.08
N SER A 44 8.72 -15.55 -4.14
CA SER A 44 8.35 -16.25 -2.90
C SER A 44 9.26 -15.88 -1.73
N VAL A 45 8.69 -15.86 -0.53
CA VAL A 45 9.40 -15.52 0.71
C VAL A 45 8.76 -16.25 1.89
N ASN A 46 9.54 -16.51 2.93
CA ASN A 46 9.03 -17.05 4.18
C ASN A 46 8.82 -15.94 5.19
N TYR A 47 7.78 -16.07 6.01
CA TYR A 47 7.53 -15.19 7.14
C TYR A 47 7.39 -16.00 8.41
N ASN A 48 7.97 -15.49 9.49
CA ASN A 48 7.55 -15.84 10.83
C ASN A 48 6.56 -14.79 11.32
N ILE A 49 5.37 -15.20 11.76
CA ILE A 49 4.33 -14.34 12.33
C ILE A 49 3.85 -14.99 13.61
N ASP A 50 4.01 -14.32 14.75
CA ASP A 50 3.71 -14.86 16.08
C ASP A 50 4.25 -16.30 16.28
N ASN A 51 5.52 -16.49 15.91
CA ASN A 51 6.25 -17.75 16.01
C ASN A 51 5.76 -18.88 15.08
N GLN A 52 4.88 -18.59 14.13
CA GLN A 52 4.45 -19.54 13.09
C GLN A 52 5.07 -19.20 11.74
N ILE A 53 5.53 -20.22 11.00
CA ILE A 53 6.16 -20.03 9.70
C ILE A 53 5.11 -20.15 8.59
N TYR A 54 5.13 -19.19 7.68
CA TYR A 54 4.29 -19.14 6.49
C TYR A 54 5.16 -19.07 5.24
N HIS A 55 4.89 -19.96 4.29
CA HIS A 55 5.46 -19.91 2.95
C HIS A 55 4.54 -19.09 2.05
N LEU A 56 5.04 -17.97 1.55
CA LEU A 56 4.25 -16.99 0.81
C LEU A 56 4.74 -16.88 -0.63
N LYS A 57 3.82 -16.58 -1.54
CA LYS A 57 4.06 -16.44 -2.97
C LYS A 57 3.37 -15.21 -3.55
N ALA A 58 3.72 -14.87 -4.78
CA ALA A 58 3.11 -13.76 -5.51
C ALA A 58 1.58 -13.69 -5.39
N GLY A 59 1.09 -12.55 -4.92
CA GLY A 59 -0.30 -12.22 -4.67
C GLY A 59 -0.86 -12.67 -3.31
N ASP A 60 -0.06 -13.31 -2.45
CA ASP A 60 -0.41 -13.43 -1.03
C ASP A 60 -0.25 -12.05 -0.35
N VAL A 61 -1.17 -11.75 0.58
CA VAL A 61 -1.22 -10.49 1.32
C VAL A 61 -1.08 -10.78 2.81
N LEU A 62 -0.36 -9.92 3.50
CA LEU A 62 -0.16 -9.94 4.93
C LEU A 62 -0.79 -8.68 5.53
N LEU A 63 -1.58 -8.86 6.58
CA LEU A 63 -2.13 -7.78 7.39
C LEU A 63 -1.68 -7.94 8.84
N PHE A 64 -0.84 -7.01 9.27
CA PHE A 64 -0.36 -6.94 10.64
C PHE A 64 -1.15 -5.87 11.37
N ASN A 65 -2.02 -6.31 12.29
CA ASN A 65 -2.60 -5.42 13.30
C ASN A 65 -1.49 -4.94 14.25
N PRO A 66 -1.68 -3.81 14.95
CA PRO A 66 -0.71 -3.33 15.94
C PRO A 66 -0.31 -4.43 16.94
N GLY A 67 0.99 -4.55 17.21
CA GLY A 67 1.55 -5.51 18.17
C GLY A 67 1.78 -6.94 17.67
N ILE A 68 1.46 -7.26 16.42
CA ILE A 68 1.75 -8.58 15.83
C ILE A 68 3.23 -8.68 15.46
N ASP A 69 3.95 -9.59 16.11
CA ASP A 69 5.37 -9.83 15.89
C ASP A 69 5.59 -10.55 14.55
N HIS A 70 6.48 -10.01 13.71
CA HIS A 70 6.80 -10.60 12.42
C HIS A 70 8.24 -10.34 11.97
N PHE A 71 8.72 -11.22 11.08
CA PHE A 71 9.90 -10.99 10.24
C PHE A 71 9.88 -11.92 9.03
N GLU A 72 10.44 -11.44 7.93
CA GLU A 72 10.67 -12.18 6.71
C GLU A 72 12.03 -12.89 6.73
N PHE A 73 12.14 -13.96 5.97
CA PHE A 73 13.43 -14.54 5.63
C PHE A 73 13.37 -15.18 4.24
N SER A 74 14.47 -15.06 3.51
CA SER A 74 14.65 -15.61 2.17
C SER A 74 15.74 -16.68 2.22
N GLU A 75 15.51 -17.79 1.53
CA GLU A 75 16.46 -18.90 1.42
C GLU A 75 17.29 -18.76 0.14
N ASP A 76 18.35 -19.55 0.04
CA ASP A 76 19.18 -19.58 -1.17
C ASP A 76 18.37 -19.99 -2.40
N GLY A 77 18.63 -19.32 -3.52
CA GLY A 77 17.88 -19.51 -4.77
C GLY A 77 16.45 -18.96 -4.77
N THR A 78 16.02 -18.22 -3.74
CA THR A 78 14.73 -17.51 -3.75
C THR A 78 14.89 -16.05 -4.16
N GLU A 79 13.98 -15.58 -5.02
CA GLU A 79 13.81 -14.15 -5.30
C GLU A 79 12.40 -13.71 -4.95
N ASN A 80 12.27 -12.47 -4.48
CA ASN A 80 10.98 -11.85 -4.24
C ASN A 80 11.03 -10.33 -4.36
N THR A 81 9.87 -9.78 -4.71
CA THR A 81 9.58 -8.36 -4.58
C THR A 81 8.42 -8.21 -3.63
N GLN A 82 8.56 -7.33 -2.64
CA GLN A 82 7.56 -7.07 -1.62
C GLN A 82 7.18 -5.59 -1.60
N ILE A 83 5.93 -5.30 -1.29
CA ILE A 83 5.44 -3.94 -1.02
C ILE A 83 4.93 -3.90 0.41
N HIS A 84 5.54 -3.07 1.25
CA HIS A 84 5.12 -2.84 2.63
C HIS A 84 4.49 -1.46 2.76
N ILE A 85 3.29 -1.41 3.31
CA ILE A 85 2.51 -0.18 3.47
C ILE A 85 2.13 -0.05 4.94
N GLY A 86 2.78 0.87 5.65
CA GLY A 86 2.40 1.25 7.00
C GLY A 86 1.36 2.37 6.97
N PHE A 87 0.24 2.20 7.68
CA PHE A 87 -0.82 3.21 7.73
C PHE A 87 -1.61 3.16 9.05
N ARG A 88 -2.35 4.24 9.32
CA ARG A 88 -3.23 4.37 10.49
C ARG A 88 -4.48 5.18 10.15
N HIS A 89 -5.32 5.44 11.14
CA HIS A 89 -6.63 6.07 11.00
C HIS A 89 -7.60 5.25 10.13
N PHE A 90 -7.44 3.92 10.16
CA PHE A 90 -8.39 2.97 9.62
C PHE A 90 -9.51 2.72 10.64
N SER A 91 -10.74 2.58 10.16
CA SER A 91 -11.89 2.30 11.03
C SER A 91 -12.96 1.52 10.29
N LEU A 92 -13.43 0.45 10.93
CA LEU A 92 -14.63 -0.30 10.53
C LEU A 92 -15.67 -0.18 11.63
N GLU A 93 -16.94 -0.02 11.26
CA GLU A 93 -18.04 0.01 12.22
C GLU A 93 -18.08 -1.29 13.03
N GLY A 94 -18.17 -1.15 14.35
CA GLY A 94 -18.16 -2.28 15.28
C GLY A 94 -16.78 -2.76 15.71
N TYR A 95 -15.69 -2.31 15.09
CA TYR A 95 -14.33 -2.77 15.45
C TYR A 95 -13.49 -1.64 16.06
N PRO A 96 -12.47 -1.99 16.88
CA PRO A 96 -11.49 -1.01 17.34
C PRO A 96 -10.83 -0.27 16.17
N ARG A 97 -10.39 0.96 16.43
CA ARG A 97 -9.63 1.74 15.45
C ARG A 97 -8.33 1.01 15.10
N ASP A 98 -7.88 1.16 13.86
CA ASP A 98 -6.62 0.61 13.38
C ASP A 98 -6.53 -0.92 13.59
N THR A 99 -7.63 -1.63 13.31
CA THR A 99 -7.73 -3.09 13.46
C THR A 99 -8.50 -3.70 12.29
N PHE A 100 -7.88 -4.61 11.55
CA PHE A 100 -8.60 -5.51 10.64
C PHE A 100 -9.19 -6.70 11.41
N PRO A 101 -10.42 -7.12 11.09
CA PRO A 101 -11.11 -8.16 11.84
C PRO A 101 -10.85 -9.57 11.30
N PHE A 102 -9.64 -9.89 10.85
CA PHE A 102 -9.30 -11.23 10.36
C PHE A 102 -8.70 -12.08 11.47
N LYS A 103 -9.06 -13.37 11.51
CA LYS A 103 -8.51 -14.34 12.45
C LYS A 103 -7.02 -14.64 12.23
N THR A 104 -6.50 -14.34 11.03
CA THR A 104 -5.12 -14.62 10.63
C THR A 104 -4.54 -13.44 9.86
N SER A 105 -3.23 -13.20 10.00
CA SER A 105 -2.55 -12.16 9.22
C SER A 105 -2.36 -12.48 7.74
N VAL A 106 -2.43 -13.75 7.34
CA VAL A 106 -2.27 -14.14 5.92
C VAL A 106 -3.61 -14.14 5.22
N ILE A 107 -3.76 -13.26 4.23
CA ILE A 107 -4.96 -13.08 3.42
C ILE A 107 -4.67 -13.52 1.99
N ARG A 108 -5.48 -14.44 1.48
CA ARG A 108 -5.40 -14.91 0.09
C ARG A 108 -6.66 -14.49 -0.64
N LEU A 109 -6.49 -13.54 -1.56
CA LEU A 109 -7.58 -13.05 -2.38
C LEU A 109 -7.94 -14.05 -3.49
N HIS A 110 -9.24 -14.16 -3.75
CA HIS A 110 -9.90 -14.91 -4.78
C HIS A 110 -10.45 -13.93 -5.84
N GLU A 111 -11.69 -13.48 -5.72
CA GLU A 111 -12.40 -12.73 -6.78
C GLU A 111 -11.73 -11.40 -7.12
N ASN A 112 -11.20 -10.70 -6.12
CA ASN A 112 -10.61 -9.38 -6.30
C ASN A 112 -9.09 -9.40 -6.51
N LYS A 113 -8.46 -10.58 -6.58
CA LYS A 113 -6.99 -10.72 -6.67
C LYS A 113 -6.38 -9.95 -7.85
N THR A 114 -6.94 -10.08 -9.04
CA THR A 114 -6.41 -9.42 -10.25
C THR A 114 -6.41 -7.90 -10.10
N LYS A 115 -7.54 -7.32 -9.69
CA LYS A 115 -7.69 -5.87 -9.49
C LYS A 115 -6.78 -5.35 -8.38
N PHE A 116 -6.59 -6.14 -7.33
CA PHE A 116 -5.67 -5.83 -6.24
C PHE A 116 -4.22 -5.73 -6.74
N MET A 117 -3.76 -6.70 -7.53
CA MET A 117 -2.40 -6.71 -8.09
C MET A 117 -2.16 -5.61 -9.13
N GLU A 118 -3.16 -5.32 -9.96
CA GLU A 118 -3.13 -4.16 -10.86
C GLU A 118 -3.00 -2.84 -10.08
N THR A 119 -3.71 -2.72 -8.96
CA THR A 119 -3.64 -1.55 -8.07
C THR A 119 -2.26 -1.43 -7.41
N CYS A 120 -1.64 -2.55 -7.01
CA CYS A 120 -0.24 -2.56 -6.54
C CYS A 120 0.72 -2.02 -7.61
N THR A 121 0.52 -2.42 -8.87
CA THR A 121 1.32 -1.93 -10.00
C THR A 121 1.15 -0.42 -10.21
N GLN A 122 -0.09 0.07 -10.12
CA GLN A 122 -0.37 1.52 -10.19
C GLN A 122 0.28 2.27 -9.02
N LEU A 123 0.25 1.71 -7.81
CA LEU A 123 0.84 2.29 -6.62
C LEU A 123 2.36 2.42 -6.75
N LEU A 124 3.05 1.39 -7.24
CA LEU A 124 4.48 1.46 -7.52
C LEU A 124 4.82 2.48 -8.62
N ALA A 125 4.02 2.51 -9.69
CA ALA A 125 4.20 3.49 -10.76
C ALA A 125 4.00 4.92 -10.24
N GLU A 126 2.97 5.18 -9.43
CA GLU A 126 2.71 6.50 -8.85
C GLU A 126 3.84 6.93 -7.91
N LYS A 127 4.29 6.02 -7.04
CA LYS A 127 5.44 6.24 -6.15
C LYS A 127 6.72 6.56 -6.92
N TYR A 128 6.94 5.93 -8.07
CA TYR A 128 8.15 6.18 -8.87
C TYR A 128 8.14 7.53 -9.58
N HIS A 129 6.98 7.96 -10.09
CA HIS A 129 6.89 9.18 -10.89
C HIS A 129 6.75 10.46 -10.04
N GLU A 130 6.20 10.37 -8.82
CA GLU A 130 6.02 11.48 -7.87
C GLU A 130 5.47 12.77 -8.51
N LYS A 131 4.47 12.62 -9.39
CA LYS A 131 3.84 13.77 -10.04
C LYS A 131 3.09 14.63 -9.00
N PRO A 132 2.79 15.91 -9.29
CA PRO A 132 1.98 16.73 -8.39
C PRO A 132 0.66 16.02 -8.00
N GLY A 133 0.42 15.88 -6.69
CA GLY A 133 -0.73 15.16 -6.14
C GLY A 133 -0.52 13.65 -5.93
N TYR A 134 0.69 13.12 -6.12
CA TYR A 134 0.98 11.69 -5.97
C TYR A 134 0.65 11.15 -4.58
N ASP A 135 0.80 11.95 -3.52
CA ASP A 135 0.48 11.58 -2.15
C ASP A 135 -1.01 11.27 -1.95
N LEU A 136 -1.89 12.08 -2.56
CA LEU A 136 -3.33 11.83 -2.58
C LEU A 136 -3.67 10.63 -3.46
N MET A 137 -2.97 10.44 -4.58
CA MET A 137 -3.16 9.27 -5.44
C MET A 137 -2.76 7.97 -4.73
N LEU A 138 -1.60 7.95 -4.04
CA LEU A 138 -1.17 6.83 -3.20
C LEU A 138 -2.20 6.51 -2.12
N LYS A 139 -2.78 7.53 -1.48
CA LYS A 139 -3.88 7.33 -0.52
C LYS A 139 -5.10 6.70 -1.17
N ALA A 140 -5.54 7.19 -2.33
CA ALA A 140 -6.67 6.61 -3.06
C ALA A 140 -6.42 5.15 -3.46
N LEU A 141 -5.20 4.83 -3.92
CA LEU A 141 -4.79 3.47 -4.26
C LEU A 141 -4.76 2.55 -3.03
N LEU A 142 -4.25 3.03 -1.88
CA LEU A 142 -4.36 2.28 -0.62
C LEU A 142 -5.83 2.01 -0.27
N MET A 143 -6.72 3.00 -0.44
CA MET A 143 -8.15 2.79 -0.21
C MET A 143 -8.74 1.73 -1.15
N HIS A 144 -8.33 1.67 -2.42
CA HIS A 144 -8.72 0.59 -3.33
C HIS A 144 -8.25 -0.79 -2.80
N LEU A 145 -6.98 -0.92 -2.40
CA LEU A 145 -6.43 -2.16 -1.85
C LEU A 145 -7.23 -2.65 -0.64
N ILE A 146 -7.51 -1.74 0.31
CA ILE A 146 -8.34 -2.02 1.49
C ILE A 146 -9.72 -2.54 1.07
N ILE A 147 -10.40 -1.86 0.13
CA ILE A 147 -11.74 -2.25 -0.29
C ILE A 147 -11.75 -3.61 -0.99
N TYR A 148 -10.73 -3.93 -1.80
CA TYR A 148 -10.64 -5.25 -2.42
C TYR A 148 -10.49 -6.35 -1.38
N ILE A 149 -9.67 -6.15 -0.34
CA ILE A 149 -9.55 -7.11 0.77
C ILE A 149 -10.89 -7.29 1.48
N LEU A 150 -11.57 -6.21 1.82
CA LEU A 150 -12.83 -6.28 2.56
C LEU A 150 -13.99 -6.88 1.74
N ARG A 151 -13.96 -6.73 0.42
CA ARG A 151 -14.94 -7.36 -0.50
C ARG A 151 -14.73 -8.85 -0.65
N ASP A 152 -13.48 -9.30 -0.53
CA ASP A 152 -13.09 -10.70 -0.64
C ASP A 152 -13.17 -11.45 0.70
N ALA A 153 -13.42 -10.73 1.80
CA ALA A 153 -13.48 -11.30 3.13
C ALA A 153 -14.64 -12.28 3.28
N ASP A 154 -14.32 -13.53 3.58
CA ASP A 154 -15.29 -14.54 3.97
C ASP A 154 -15.66 -14.36 5.46
N PRO A 155 -16.96 -14.32 5.83
CA PRO A 155 -17.38 -14.34 7.24
C PRO A 155 -16.68 -15.38 8.13
N GLU A 156 -16.31 -16.54 7.60
CA GLU A 156 -15.59 -17.57 8.35
C GLU A 156 -14.17 -17.16 8.75
N GLN A 157 -13.55 -16.22 8.00
CA GLN A 157 -12.23 -15.69 8.27
C GLN A 157 -12.25 -14.52 9.28
N LEU A 158 -13.45 -13.99 9.61
CA LEU A 158 -13.60 -12.79 10.42
C LEU A 158 -13.75 -13.10 11.91
N GLU A 159 -13.19 -12.24 12.76
CA GLU A 159 -13.47 -12.25 14.19
C GLU A 159 -14.91 -11.79 14.48
N ASN A 160 -15.64 -12.54 15.29
CA ASN A 160 -17.03 -12.22 15.66
C ASN A 160 -17.15 -11.03 16.64
N ASN A 161 -16.03 -10.44 17.07
CA ASN A 161 -15.98 -9.44 18.13
C ASN A 161 -16.66 -8.12 17.77
N GLY A 162 -16.74 -7.78 16.48
CA GLY A 162 -17.33 -6.51 16.05
C GLY A 162 -18.84 -6.41 16.25
N PHE A 163 -19.53 -7.57 16.29
CA PHE A 163 -20.97 -7.59 16.54
C PHE A 163 -21.31 -7.22 17.98
N LYS A 164 -20.48 -7.62 18.96
CA LYS A 164 -20.69 -7.33 20.39
C LYS A 164 -20.53 -5.84 20.73
N LEU A 165 -19.49 -5.20 20.19
CA LEU A 165 -19.25 -3.76 20.39
C LEU A 165 -20.37 -2.90 19.80
N SER A 166 -20.94 -3.30 18.65
CA SER A 166 -22.06 -2.58 18.04
C SER A 166 -23.35 -2.67 18.89
N THR A 167 -23.60 -3.78 19.56
CA THR A 167 -24.79 -3.94 20.42
C THR A 167 -24.67 -3.09 21.69
N GLU A 168 -23.51 -3.11 22.35
CA GLU A 168 -23.25 -2.29 23.53
C GLU A 168 -23.23 -0.78 23.21
N ALA A 169 -22.69 -0.38 22.05
CA ALA A 169 -22.71 1.01 21.59
C ALA A 169 -24.14 1.48 21.24
N GLN A 170 -24.98 0.61 20.68
CA GLN A 170 -26.40 0.87 20.43
C GLN A 170 -27.22 0.98 21.71
N GLU A 171 -26.88 0.21 22.76
CA GLU A 171 -27.50 0.33 24.08
C GLU A 171 -27.09 1.62 24.81
N LYS A 172 -25.82 2.01 24.70
CA LYS A 172 -25.31 3.27 25.29
C LYS A 172 -25.84 4.52 24.58
N THR A 173 -26.03 4.48 23.26
CA THR A 173 -26.60 5.61 22.50
C THR A 173 -28.10 5.80 22.73
N LYS A 174 -28.86 4.76 23.15
CA LYS A 174 -30.24 4.93 23.62
C LYS A 174 -30.36 5.72 24.93
N HIS A 175 -29.29 5.79 25.74
CA HIS A 175 -29.30 6.47 27.06
C HIS A 175 -28.66 7.87 27.08
N SER A 176 -28.12 8.36 25.96
CA SER A 176 -27.39 9.63 25.92
C SER A 176 -27.82 10.49 24.74
N SER A 177 -29.03 11.03 24.79
CA SER A 177 -29.46 12.11 23.91
C SER A 177 -29.38 13.46 24.63
N THR A 178 -28.28 14.18 24.45
CA THR A 178 -28.27 15.64 24.71
C THR A 178 -27.37 16.30 23.68
N LYS A 179 -27.97 17.22 22.92
CA LYS A 179 -27.35 17.93 21.80
C LYS A 179 -26.29 18.93 22.29
N SER A 180 -25.12 18.94 21.68
CA SER A 180 -24.25 20.12 21.66
C SER A 180 -23.73 20.38 20.25
N SER A 181 -24.06 21.54 19.72
CA SER A 181 -23.59 22.12 18.46
C SER A 181 -22.11 22.50 18.55
N ILE A 182 -21.31 22.10 17.55
CA ILE A 182 -19.89 22.46 17.43
C ILE A 182 -19.69 23.35 16.20
N THR A 183 -19.08 24.51 16.41
CA THR A 183 -18.65 25.48 15.39
C THR A 183 -17.28 25.14 14.84
N TRP A 184 -17.12 25.28 13.52
CA TRP A 184 -15.88 25.01 12.80
C TRP A 184 -14.92 26.21 12.89
N LYS A 185 -13.69 25.98 13.37
CA LYS A 185 -12.55 26.89 13.17
C LYS A 185 -11.54 26.23 12.24
N ASN A 186 -11.10 27.01 11.25
CA ASN A 186 -10.21 26.61 10.16
C ASN A 186 -8.86 26.07 10.67
N ILE A 187 -8.47 24.89 10.17
CA ILE A 187 -7.13 24.32 10.34
C ILE A 187 -6.51 24.20 8.94
N THR A 188 -5.41 24.92 8.70
CA THR A 188 -4.59 24.79 7.49
C THR A 188 -3.69 23.55 7.60
N PRO A 189 -3.54 22.73 6.54
CA PRO A 189 -2.66 21.56 6.60
C PRO A 189 -1.20 21.97 6.44
N LYS A 190 -0.35 21.55 7.38
CA LYS A 190 1.10 21.51 7.18
C LYS A 190 1.42 20.36 6.23
N THR A 191 2.23 20.63 5.22
CA THR A 191 2.72 19.67 4.23
C THR A 191 3.55 18.58 4.91
N SER A 192 3.06 17.35 4.86
CA SER A 192 3.76 16.17 5.41
C SER A 192 4.65 15.58 4.33
N ARG A 193 5.96 15.88 4.38
CA ARG A 193 6.97 15.07 3.69
C ARG A 193 7.12 13.75 4.46
N TYR A 194 6.96 12.62 3.78
CA TYR A 194 7.19 11.30 4.38
C TYR A 194 8.64 11.23 4.91
N PRO A 195 8.86 10.96 6.20
CA PRO A 195 10.20 10.66 6.68
C PRO A 195 10.68 9.36 6.04
N ALA A 196 11.93 9.32 5.60
CA ALA A 196 12.54 8.11 5.06
C ALA A 196 12.72 7.07 6.18
N TYR A 197 11.73 6.17 6.35
CA TYR A 197 11.91 4.96 7.12
C TYR A 197 12.86 4.04 6.34
N ARG A 198 14.14 4.01 6.73
CA ARG A 198 15.10 3.00 6.26
C ARG A 198 14.78 1.66 6.96
N LYS A 199 13.92 0.83 6.37
CA LYS A 199 14.13 -0.62 6.51
C LYS A 199 15.46 -0.94 5.80
N GLN A 200 16.32 -1.76 6.40
CA GLN A 200 17.54 -2.27 5.76
C GLN A 200 17.12 -3.22 4.62
N CYS A 201 16.63 -2.67 3.51
CA CYS A 201 16.52 -3.42 2.26
C CYS A 201 17.92 -3.43 1.63
N THR A 202 18.65 -4.50 1.87
CA THR A 202 19.89 -4.80 1.16
C THR A 202 19.57 -4.92 -0.33
N SER A 203 20.18 -4.06 -1.14
CA SER A 203 20.03 -3.92 -2.61
C SER A 203 18.63 -3.57 -3.14
N ALA A 204 18.28 -2.28 -3.08
CA ALA A 204 17.25 -1.73 -3.96
C ALA A 204 17.75 -1.72 -5.43
N GLN A 205 17.41 -2.76 -6.19
CA GLN A 205 17.35 -2.63 -7.66
C GLN A 205 15.97 -2.12 -8.04
N LEU A 206 15.95 -1.01 -8.79
CA LEU A 206 14.73 -0.35 -9.26
C LEU A 206 13.83 -1.36 -9.99
N ILE A 207 12.60 -1.54 -9.52
CA ILE A 207 11.59 -2.38 -10.14
C ILE A 207 11.00 -1.65 -11.35
N PHE A 208 11.72 -1.61 -12.48
CA PHE A 208 11.08 -1.39 -13.78
C PHE A 208 11.83 -2.16 -14.88
N PRO A 209 11.15 -3.05 -15.64
CA PRO A 209 11.62 -3.42 -16.95
C PRO A 209 11.66 -2.16 -17.84
N LYS A 210 12.73 -1.99 -18.61
CA LYS A 210 12.91 -0.88 -19.57
C LYS A 210 11.68 -0.75 -20.48
N PHE A 211 10.75 0.15 -20.17
CA PHE A 211 9.77 0.62 -21.15
C PHE A 211 10.52 1.43 -22.21
N SER A 212 10.83 0.76 -23.32
CA SER A 212 11.41 1.36 -24.52
C SER A 212 10.53 2.53 -25.00
N LYS A 213 11.01 3.77 -24.85
CA LYS A 213 10.46 4.93 -25.53
C LYS A 213 10.67 4.76 -27.04
N LYS A 214 9.69 4.21 -27.76
CA LYS A 214 9.56 4.50 -29.20
C LYS A 214 9.18 5.97 -29.31
N LYS A 215 10.13 6.78 -29.80
CA LYS A 215 9.88 8.17 -30.24
C LYS A 215 8.73 8.17 -31.25
N GLN A 216 7.59 8.76 -30.89
CA GLN A 216 6.69 9.33 -31.89
C GLN A 216 7.33 10.64 -32.36
N ALA A 217 7.91 10.61 -33.57
CA ALA A 217 8.27 11.81 -34.30
C ALA A 217 6.97 12.41 -34.85
N SER A 218 6.55 13.54 -34.31
CA SER A 218 5.51 14.38 -34.93
C SER A 218 6.13 15.12 -36.12
N HIS A 219 5.63 14.82 -37.31
CA HIS A 219 5.80 15.65 -38.49
C HIS A 219 5.26 17.06 -38.22
N GLN A 220 6.11 18.08 -38.42
CA GLN A 220 5.68 19.36 -38.98
C GLN A 220 6.72 19.81 -40.00
N SER A 221 6.26 19.96 -41.24
CA SER A 221 6.97 20.62 -42.32
C SER A 221 6.61 22.10 -42.31
N THR A 222 7.61 22.98 -42.50
CA THR A 222 7.47 24.28 -43.16
C THR A 222 8.84 24.77 -43.64
N THR A 223 9.05 24.57 -44.95
CA THR A 223 9.65 25.45 -45.97
C THR A 223 10.72 26.53 -45.64
N LEU A 224 11.85 26.37 -46.34
CA LEU A 224 12.60 27.34 -47.17
C LEU A 224 13.34 28.54 -46.55
N SER A 225 14.67 28.54 -46.69
CA SER A 225 15.45 29.65 -47.28
C SER A 225 16.90 29.22 -47.59
N LYS A 226 17.38 29.57 -48.79
CA LYS A 226 18.75 29.39 -49.30
C LYS A 226 19.65 30.53 -48.80
N SER A 227 20.90 30.25 -48.43
CA SER A 227 22.06 30.99 -48.96
C SER A 227 23.37 30.24 -48.73
N ALA A 228 24.28 30.41 -49.68
CA ALA A 228 25.58 29.77 -49.81
C ALA A 228 26.65 30.50 -48.98
N TYR A 229 27.72 29.80 -48.56
CA TYR A 229 29.07 30.34 -48.58
C TYR A 229 30.10 29.21 -48.71
N HIS A 230 31.26 29.60 -49.24
CA HIS A 230 32.17 28.85 -50.09
C HIS A 230 33.42 28.35 -49.34
N ALA A 231 34.09 27.37 -49.97
CA ALA A 231 35.54 27.21 -50.11
C ALA A 231 36.36 26.34 -49.12
N ARG A 232 36.94 25.27 -49.73
CA ARG A 232 38.36 24.83 -49.77
C ARG A 232 39.06 24.50 -48.44
N MET A 233 40.03 23.61 -48.32
CA MET A 233 40.80 22.63 -49.11
C MET A 233 41.73 21.99 -48.05
N THR A 234 42.16 20.74 -48.18
CA THR A 234 43.59 20.36 -48.36
C THR A 234 43.80 18.84 -48.28
N TYR A 235 44.44 18.35 -49.34
CA TYR A 235 45.19 17.10 -49.58
C TYR A 235 44.54 15.74 -49.32
#